data_AF-Q47JC3-F1
#
_entry.id   AF-Q47JC3-F1
#
_cell.length_a   1.000
_cell.length_b   1.000
_cell.length_c   1.000
_cell.angle_alpha   90.00
_cell.angle_beta   90.00
_cell.angle_gamma   90.00
#
_symmetry.space_group_name_H-M   'P 1'
#
loop_
_entity.id
_entity.type
_entity.pdbx_description
1 polymer ?
#
loop_
_entity_poly.entity_id
_entity_poly.type
_entity_poly.pdbx_seq_one_letter_code
_entity_poly.pdbx_strand_id
1 'polypeptide(L)'
;MADIPEEDLEETRAALAPTLAATAAILPWVSKPRQLRFDAKLNERWVAAGKRLAAAWSDRHGAGAEDIRPAIFSLYAIAIEAADGDSLRLGEALASAADRLENASPSPRLIAAITGAIECLGEADGLEHEAFADRAQHFSMRLEAAASAPDNAERSAVLDRLFVDEACEQIELMRDALAALPPDAYALTTEAMKLAQQAELLELWGIMHLARHLTDYIGRNAAELDSDEHREEIERLVHALATAIAAVAA
;
A
#
# COMPACT_ATOMS: atom_id res chain seq x y z
N MET A 1 -21.38 13.04 -48.32
CA MET A 1 -21.94 11.92 -47.55
C MET A 1 -22.79 11.13 -48.52
N ALA A 2 -22.38 9.92 -48.88
CA ALA A 2 -23.19 9.06 -49.74
C ALA A 2 -24.39 8.57 -48.92
N ASP A 3 -25.59 8.93 -49.35
CA ASP A 3 -26.84 8.36 -48.86
C ASP A 3 -26.81 6.86 -49.15
N ILE A 4 -26.75 6.03 -48.12
CA ILE A 4 -26.91 4.58 -48.28
C ILE A 4 -28.41 4.36 -48.54
N PRO A 5 -28.82 3.77 -49.68
CA PRO A 5 -30.23 3.59 -49.99
C PRO A 5 -30.91 2.75 -48.89
N GLU A 6 -31.99 3.28 -48.30
CA GLU A 6 -32.75 2.61 -47.24
C GLU A 6 -33.29 1.23 -47.68
N GLU A 7 -33.57 1.07 -48.98
CA GLU A 7 -34.00 -0.19 -49.59
C GLU A 7 -32.93 -1.31 -49.48
N ASP A 8 -31.64 -1.00 -49.63
CA ASP A 8 -30.56 -1.98 -49.52
C ASP A 8 -30.45 -2.55 -48.09
N LEU A 9 -30.80 -1.75 -47.07
CA LEU A 9 -30.77 -2.14 -45.66
C LEU A 9 -32.00 -2.97 -45.27
N GLU A 10 -33.17 -2.67 -45.82
CA GLU A 10 -34.36 -3.49 -45.60
C GLU A 10 -34.24 -4.85 -46.30
N GLU A 11 -33.70 -4.88 -47.51
CA GLU A 11 -33.51 -6.11 -48.26
C GLU A 11 -32.45 -7.02 -47.61
N THR A 12 -31.34 -6.45 -47.11
CA THR A 12 -30.36 -7.21 -46.32
C THR A 12 -30.92 -7.67 -44.96
N ARG A 13 -31.76 -6.87 -44.28
CA ARG A 13 -32.46 -7.32 -43.07
C ARG A 13 -33.43 -8.45 -43.34
N ALA A 14 -34.19 -8.37 -44.44
CA ALA A 14 -35.11 -9.42 -44.85
C ALA A 14 -34.38 -10.71 -45.23
N ALA A 15 -33.24 -10.59 -45.92
CA ALA A 15 -32.39 -11.73 -46.29
C ALA A 15 -31.74 -12.41 -45.07
N LEU A 16 -31.39 -11.64 -44.02
CA LEU A 16 -30.77 -12.16 -42.80
C LEU A 16 -31.78 -12.60 -41.73
N ALA A 17 -33.05 -12.19 -41.83
CA ALA A 17 -34.11 -12.53 -40.88
C ALA A 17 -34.27 -14.04 -40.62
N PRO A 18 -34.19 -14.94 -41.62
CA PRO A 18 -34.28 -16.39 -41.39
C PRO A 18 -33.10 -16.91 -40.56
N THR A 19 -31.89 -16.40 -40.83
CA THR A 19 -30.67 -16.79 -40.12
C THR A 19 -30.67 -16.26 -38.69
N LEU A 20 -31.11 -15.02 -38.47
CA LEU A 20 -31.26 -14.44 -37.14
C LEU A 20 -32.33 -15.17 -36.33
N ALA A 21 -33.47 -15.50 -36.95
CA ALA A 21 -34.52 -16.29 -36.31
C ALA A 21 -34.05 -17.71 -35.95
N ALA A 22 -33.31 -18.37 -36.84
CA ALA A 22 -32.70 -19.67 -36.56
C ALA A 22 -31.65 -19.59 -35.44
N THR A 23 -30.82 -18.54 -35.42
CA THR A 23 -29.82 -18.31 -34.37
C THR A 23 -30.48 -18.04 -33.02
N ALA A 24 -31.54 -17.22 -33.00
CA ALA A 24 -32.35 -16.97 -31.81
C ALA A 24 -33.06 -18.24 -31.30
N ALA A 25 -33.52 -19.11 -32.21
CA ALA A 25 -34.15 -20.38 -31.85
C ALA A 25 -33.15 -21.39 -31.25
N ILE A 26 -31.87 -21.32 -31.61
CA ILE A 26 -30.81 -22.22 -31.14
C ILE A 26 -30.15 -21.72 -29.84
N LEU A 27 -30.15 -20.40 -29.60
CA LEU A 27 -29.54 -19.78 -28.41
C LEU A 27 -29.94 -20.44 -27.07
N PRO A 28 -31.23 -20.75 -26.80
CA PRO A 28 -31.63 -21.46 -25.58
C PRO A 28 -31.06 -22.87 -25.42
N TRP A 29 -30.72 -23.54 -26.53
CA TRP A 29 -30.16 -24.89 -26.54
C TRP A 29 -28.63 -24.90 -26.42
N VAL A 30 -27.99 -23.78 -26.80
CA VAL A 30 -26.56 -23.55 -26.64
C VAL A 30 -26.24 -23.00 -25.25
N SER A 31 -27.15 -22.21 -24.67
CA SER A 31 -27.06 -21.79 -23.28
C SER A 31 -27.30 -23.00 -22.37
N LYS A 32 -26.24 -23.71 -21.99
CA LYS A 32 -26.31 -24.57 -20.81
C LYS A 32 -26.41 -23.65 -19.61
N PRO A 33 -27.54 -23.60 -18.88
CA PRO A 33 -27.63 -22.81 -17.67
C PRO A 33 -26.51 -23.29 -16.74
N ARG A 34 -25.60 -22.38 -16.37
CA ARG A 34 -24.49 -22.70 -15.48
C ARG A 34 -25.10 -23.16 -14.16
N GLN A 35 -24.73 -24.35 -13.72
CA GLN A 35 -25.15 -24.82 -12.41
C GLN A 35 -24.56 -23.87 -11.37
N LEU A 36 -25.44 -23.25 -10.57
CA LEU A 36 -25.02 -22.37 -9.49
C LEU A 36 -24.27 -23.18 -8.43
N ARG A 37 -23.19 -22.60 -7.91
CA ARG A 37 -22.44 -23.16 -6.78
C ARG A 37 -23.18 -22.93 -5.47
N PHE A 38 -23.88 -21.79 -5.37
CA PHE A 38 -24.57 -21.33 -4.18
C PHE A 38 -26.08 -21.19 -4.42
N ASP A 39 -26.87 -21.23 -3.35
CA ASP A 39 -28.28 -20.88 -3.42
C ASP A 39 -28.44 -19.41 -3.87
N ALA A 40 -29.37 -19.17 -4.81
CA ALA A 40 -29.56 -17.85 -5.40
C ALA A 40 -29.88 -16.77 -4.35
N LYS A 41 -30.68 -17.09 -3.33
CA LYS A 41 -31.02 -16.14 -2.25
C LYS A 41 -29.82 -15.86 -1.35
N LEU A 42 -28.94 -16.85 -1.17
CA LEU A 42 -27.69 -16.66 -0.44
C LEU A 42 -26.77 -15.70 -1.19
N ASN A 43 -26.61 -15.88 -2.50
CA ASN A 43 -25.81 -14.97 -3.32
C ASN A 43 -26.40 -13.54 -3.37
N GLU A 44 -27.71 -13.40 -3.48
CA GLU A 44 -28.38 -12.10 -3.41
C GLU A 44 -28.11 -11.38 -2.07
N ARG A 45 -28.17 -12.11 -0.96
CA ARG A 45 -27.84 -11.58 0.37
C ARG A 45 -26.37 -11.18 0.46
N TRP A 46 -25.46 -11.98 -0.10
CA TRP A 46 -24.03 -11.65 -0.15
C TRP A 46 -23.78 -10.33 -0.89
N VAL A 47 -24.34 -10.19 -2.09
CA VAL A 47 -24.22 -8.96 -2.90
C VAL A 47 -24.81 -7.76 -2.17
N ALA A 48 -25.97 -7.93 -1.52
CA ALA A 48 -26.58 -6.86 -0.73
C ALA A 48 -25.72 -6.45 0.48
N ALA A 49 -25.13 -7.42 1.18
CA ALA A 49 -24.22 -7.17 2.29
C ALA A 49 -22.93 -6.48 1.84
N GLY A 50 -22.35 -6.90 0.71
CA GLY A 50 -21.19 -6.24 0.10
C GLY A 50 -21.46 -4.77 -0.23
N LYS A 51 -22.61 -4.48 -0.85
CA LYS A 51 -23.06 -3.09 -1.13
C LYS A 51 -23.24 -2.26 0.14
N ARG A 52 -23.84 -2.85 1.19
CA ARG A 52 -23.99 -2.18 2.49
C ARG A 52 -22.64 -1.84 3.10
N LEU A 53 -21.69 -2.77 3.05
CA LEU A 53 -20.33 -2.55 3.56
C LEU A 53 -19.61 -1.45 2.75
N ALA A 54 -19.75 -1.44 1.42
CA ALA A 54 -19.19 -0.39 0.57
C ALA A 54 -19.76 1.00 0.90
N ALA A 55 -21.06 1.09 1.18
CA ALA A 55 -21.70 2.33 1.61
C ALA A 55 -21.15 2.80 2.97
N ALA A 56 -21.14 1.92 3.98
CA ALA A 56 -20.59 2.22 5.31
C ALA A 56 -19.12 2.65 5.25
N TRP A 57 -18.32 2.02 4.38
CA TRP A 57 -16.93 2.38 4.16
C TRP A 57 -16.77 3.77 3.52
N SER A 58 -17.63 4.11 2.56
CA SER A 58 -17.59 5.40 1.86
C SER A 58 -18.00 6.55 2.79
N ASP A 59 -19.02 6.32 3.63
CA ASP A 59 -19.59 7.32 4.53
C ASP A 59 -18.75 7.53 5.81
N ARG A 60 -17.69 6.75 6.01
CA ARG A 60 -16.89 6.73 7.25
C ARG A 60 -16.33 8.09 7.68
N HIS A 61 -16.06 8.98 6.72
CA HIS A 61 -15.52 10.32 6.97
C HIS A 61 -16.60 11.37 7.29
N GLY A 62 -17.86 11.07 6.98
CA GLY A 62 -19.00 11.97 7.19
C GLY A 62 -19.90 11.55 8.35
N ALA A 63 -20.35 10.29 8.35
CA ALA A 63 -21.29 9.72 9.33
C ALA A 63 -20.60 8.98 10.49
N GLY A 64 -19.28 8.81 10.42
CA GLY A 64 -18.48 8.03 11.38
C GLY A 64 -18.30 6.56 10.97
N ALA A 65 -17.45 5.85 11.71
CA ALA A 65 -17.04 4.48 11.40
C ALA A 65 -17.92 3.39 12.05
N GLU A 66 -18.95 3.76 12.82
CA GLU A 66 -19.74 2.84 13.64
C GLU A 66 -20.49 1.78 12.82
N ASP A 67 -20.87 2.09 11.59
CA ASP A 67 -21.62 1.19 10.71
C ASP A 67 -20.76 0.14 10.00
N ILE A 68 -19.42 0.30 10.01
CA ILE A 68 -18.51 -0.61 9.30
C ILE A 68 -18.52 -2.00 9.95
N ARG A 69 -18.35 -2.06 11.28
CA ARG A 69 -18.30 -3.33 11.99
C ARG A 69 -19.59 -4.14 11.84
N PRO A 70 -20.80 -3.57 12.08
CA PRO A 70 -22.06 -4.28 11.82
C PRO A 70 -22.20 -4.80 10.38
N ALA A 71 -21.73 -4.03 9.39
CA ALA A 71 -21.76 -4.46 7.99
C ALA A 71 -20.82 -5.65 7.73
N ILE A 72 -19.62 -5.65 8.30
CA ILE A 72 -18.67 -6.79 8.23
C ILE A 72 -19.26 -8.03 8.88
N PHE A 73 -19.82 -7.93 10.09
CA PHE A 73 -20.43 -9.08 10.76
C PHE A 73 -21.66 -9.62 10.02
N SER A 74 -22.41 -8.75 9.34
CA SER A 74 -23.52 -9.17 8.48
C SER A 74 -23.04 -10.01 7.29
N LEU A 75 -21.93 -9.61 6.67
CA LEU A 75 -21.28 -10.38 5.59
C LEU A 75 -20.72 -11.70 6.13
N TYR A 76 -20.06 -11.68 7.29
CA TYR A 76 -19.47 -12.86 7.90
C TYR A 76 -20.52 -13.91 8.29
N ALA A 77 -21.70 -13.49 8.76
CA ALA A 77 -22.82 -14.41 9.00
C ALA A 77 -23.24 -15.16 7.73
N ILE A 78 -23.27 -14.48 6.58
CA ILE A 78 -23.57 -15.11 5.28
C ILE A 78 -22.44 -16.06 4.87
N ALA A 79 -21.18 -15.71 5.12
CA ALA A 79 -20.04 -16.59 4.86
C ALA A 79 -20.14 -17.92 5.63
N ILE A 80 -20.57 -17.87 6.90
CA ILE A 80 -20.82 -19.07 7.72
C ILE A 80 -21.93 -19.92 7.10
N GLU A 81 -23.03 -19.30 6.65
CA GLU A 81 -24.14 -20.01 5.99
C GLU A 81 -23.74 -20.61 4.63
N ALA A 82 -22.82 -19.97 3.91
CA ALA A 82 -22.31 -20.45 2.61
C ALA A 82 -21.51 -21.74 2.73
N ALA A 83 -20.96 -22.03 3.92
CA ALA A 83 -20.10 -23.18 4.20
C ALA A 83 -18.92 -23.33 3.21
N ASP A 84 -18.41 -22.19 2.71
CA ASP A 84 -17.30 -22.10 1.78
C ASP A 84 -16.06 -21.53 2.48
N GLY A 85 -14.91 -22.19 2.30
CA GLY A 85 -13.68 -21.87 3.04
C GLY A 85 -13.11 -20.50 2.69
N ASP A 86 -13.17 -20.11 1.42
CA ASP A 86 -12.65 -18.81 0.96
C ASP A 86 -13.53 -17.66 1.44
N SER A 87 -14.86 -17.85 1.41
CA SER A 87 -15.83 -16.90 1.95
C SER A 87 -15.65 -16.70 3.46
N LEU A 88 -15.49 -17.79 4.20
CA LEU A 88 -15.30 -17.75 5.66
C LEU A 88 -14.02 -17.01 6.02
N ARG A 89 -12.90 -17.38 5.37
CA ARG A 89 -11.60 -16.74 5.60
C ARG A 89 -11.63 -15.24 5.29
N LEU A 90 -12.28 -14.84 4.21
CA LEU A 90 -12.42 -13.41 3.87
C LEU A 90 -13.20 -12.65 4.95
N GLY A 91 -14.29 -13.24 5.45
CA GLY A 91 -15.06 -12.66 6.55
C GLY A 91 -14.26 -12.52 7.85
N GLU A 92 -13.48 -13.55 8.22
CA GLU A 92 -12.59 -13.51 9.38
C GLU A 92 -11.48 -12.45 9.26
N ALA A 93 -10.87 -12.36 8.07
CA ALA A 93 -9.82 -11.38 7.78
C ALA A 93 -10.36 -9.94 7.83
N LEU A 94 -11.57 -9.70 7.32
CA LEU A 94 -12.26 -8.41 7.42
C LEU A 94 -12.60 -8.07 8.88
N ALA A 95 -13.11 -9.02 9.66
CA ALA A 95 -13.41 -8.80 11.07
C ALA A 95 -12.14 -8.43 11.86
N SER A 96 -11.04 -9.16 11.63
CA SER A 96 -9.74 -8.88 12.26
C SER A 96 -9.19 -7.51 11.86
N ALA A 97 -9.35 -7.11 10.59
CA ALA A 97 -8.97 -5.78 10.12
C ALA A 97 -9.84 -4.67 10.74
N ALA A 98 -11.14 -4.94 10.99
CA ALA A 98 -12.04 -4.01 11.64
C ALA A 98 -11.65 -3.75 13.10
N ASP A 99 -11.20 -4.77 13.83
CA ASP A 99 -10.70 -4.59 15.20
C ASP A 99 -9.48 -3.65 15.26
N ARG A 100 -8.63 -3.69 14.23
CA ARG A 100 -7.51 -2.76 14.10
C ARG A 100 -7.94 -1.34 13.72
N LEU A 101 -9.06 -1.20 13.00
CA LEU A 101 -9.60 0.10 12.57
C LEU A 101 -10.05 0.97 13.75
N GLU A 102 -10.45 0.35 14.87
CA GLU A 102 -10.89 1.07 16.07
C GLU A 102 -9.76 1.70 16.88
N ASN A 103 -8.50 1.39 16.54
CA ASN A 103 -7.36 2.05 17.15
C ASN A 103 -7.22 3.48 16.62
N ALA A 104 -6.65 4.39 17.44
CA ALA A 104 -6.65 5.83 17.21
C ALA A 104 -6.01 6.31 15.89
N SER A 105 -5.29 5.46 15.16
CA SER A 105 -4.67 5.79 13.86
C SER A 105 -4.48 4.52 13.00
N PRO A 106 -5.45 4.12 12.16
CA PRO A 106 -5.27 3.00 11.25
C PRO A 106 -4.21 3.33 10.19
N SER A 107 -3.32 2.39 9.89
CA SER A 107 -2.26 2.60 8.89
C SER A 107 -2.84 2.74 7.47
N PRO A 108 -2.21 3.52 6.58
CA PRO A 108 -2.59 3.59 5.16
C PRO A 108 -2.60 2.21 4.49
N ARG A 109 -1.69 1.31 4.89
CA ARG A 109 -1.68 -0.07 4.40
C ARG A 109 -2.93 -0.85 4.78
N LEU A 110 -3.40 -0.70 6.03
CA LEU A 110 -4.66 -1.31 6.48
C LEU A 110 -5.86 -0.72 5.73
N ILE A 111 -5.92 0.61 5.59
CA ILE A 111 -6.99 1.29 4.84
C ILE A 111 -7.02 0.81 3.39
N ALA A 112 -5.86 0.68 2.73
CA ALA A 112 -5.76 0.20 1.36
C ALA A 112 -6.17 -1.28 1.22
N ALA A 113 -5.82 -2.11 2.20
CA ALA A 113 -6.24 -3.52 2.22
C ALA A 113 -7.76 -3.67 2.36
N ILE A 114 -8.36 -2.94 3.30
CA ILE A 114 -9.83 -2.92 3.50
C ILE A 114 -10.53 -2.38 2.25
N THR A 115 -10.05 -1.27 1.70
CA THR A 115 -10.65 -0.66 0.50
C THR A 115 -10.66 -1.64 -0.67
N GLY A 116 -9.52 -2.28 -0.98
CA GLY A 116 -9.45 -3.25 -2.06
C GLY A 116 -10.32 -4.49 -1.84
N ALA A 117 -10.42 -4.96 -0.59
CA ALA A 117 -11.31 -6.09 -0.27
C ALA A 117 -12.78 -5.74 -0.45
N ILE A 118 -13.19 -4.53 -0.05
CA ILE A 118 -14.57 -4.05 -0.19
C ILE A 118 -14.94 -3.82 -1.66
N GLU A 119 -14.02 -3.29 -2.47
CA GLU A 119 -14.24 -3.15 -3.92
C GLU A 119 -14.50 -4.51 -4.58
N CYS A 120 -13.77 -5.55 -4.16
CA CYS A 120 -13.98 -6.91 -4.65
C CYS A 120 -15.37 -7.48 -4.30
N LEU A 121 -16.00 -7.02 -3.22
CA LEU A 121 -17.34 -7.44 -2.81
C LEU A 121 -18.46 -6.73 -3.60
N GLY A 122 -18.13 -5.70 -4.38
CA GLY A 122 -19.08 -4.92 -5.17
C GLY A 122 -19.55 -5.58 -6.47
N GLU A 123 -19.00 -6.74 -6.81
CA GLU A 123 -19.24 -7.45 -8.06
C GLU A 123 -20.67 -7.99 -8.17
N ALA A 124 -21.29 -7.84 -9.34
CA ALA A 124 -22.69 -8.20 -9.55
C ALA A 124 -22.96 -9.70 -9.34
N ASP A 125 -21.99 -10.55 -9.69
CA ASP A 125 -22.10 -12.00 -9.57
C ASP A 125 -21.83 -12.50 -8.13
N GLY A 126 -21.28 -11.66 -7.24
CA GLY A 126 -21.02 -12.03 -5.85
C GLY A 126 -20.17 -13.30 -5.70
N LEU A 127 -20.68 -14.26 -4.92
CA LEU A 127 -20.06 -15.57 -4.71
C LEU A 127 -20.00 -16.41 -5.99
N GLU A 128 -20.84 -16.13 -6.98
CA GLU A 128 -20.84 -16.82 -8.26
C GLU A 128 -19.75 -16.30 -9.21
N HIS A 129 -19.04 -15.24 -8.87
CA HIS A 129 -17.97 -14.76 -9.75
C HIS A 129 -16.88 -15.83 -9.94
N GLU A 130 -16.41 -16.02 -11.17
CA GLU A 130 -15.48 -17.10 -11.52
C GLU A 130 -14.18 -17.01 -10.72
N ALA A 131 -13.60 -15.81 -10.64
CA ALA A 131 -12.42 -15.51 -9.84
C ALA A 131 -12.70 -15.24 -8.34
N PHE A 132 -13.86 -15.62 -7.81
CA PHE A 132 -14.19 -15.32 -6.40
C PHE A 132 -13.16 -15.91 -5.43
N ALA A 133 -12.87 -17.21 -5.54
CA ALA A 133 -11.93 -17.93 -4.67
C ALA A 133 -10.54 -17.29 -4.65
N ASP A 134 -9.95 -17.07 -5.84
CA ASP A 134 -8.63 -16.47 -5.97
C ASP A 134 -8.57 -15.07 -5.36
N ARG A 135 -9.61 -14.26 -5.57
CA ARG A 135 -9.67 -12.91 -5.01
C ARG A 135 -9.89 -12.94 -3.51
N ALA A 136 -10.79 -13.77 -3.01
CA ALA A 136 -11.03 -13.94 -1.58
C ALA A 136 -9.75 -14.36 -0.87
N GLN A 137 -8.99 -15.31 -1.42
CA GLN A 137 -7.69 -15.70 -0.89
C GLN A 137 -6.68 -14.54 -0.91
N HIS A 138 -6.54 -13.84 -2.04
CA HIS A 138 -5.63 -12.69 -2.18
C HIS A 138 -5.93 -11.58 -1.16
N PHE A 139 -7.19 -11.18 -1.05
CA PHE A 139 -7.60 -10.11 -0.15
C PHE A 139 -7.53 -10.54 1.32
N SER A 140 -7.86 -11.80 1.65
CA SER A 140 -7.66 -12.33 3.00
C SER A 140 -6.21 -12.24 3.44
N MET A 141 -5.27 -12.72 2.60
CA MET A 141 -3.83 -12.66 2.91
C MET A 141 -3.35 -11.21 3.10
N ARG A 142 -3.84 -10.28 2.27
CA ARG A 142 -3.48 -8.85 2.38
C ARG A 142 -4.03 -8.22 3.67
N LEU A 143 -5.26 -8.54 4.03
CA LEU A 143 -5.91 -8.06 5.26
C LEU A 143 -5.19 -8.62 6.50
N GLU A 144 -4.93 -9.93 6.53
CA GLU A 144 -4.19 -10.61 7.61
C GLU A 144 -2.80 -9.99 7.81
N ALA A 145 -2.05 -9.78 6.72
CA ALA A 145 -0.74 -9.16 6.76
C ALA A 145 -0.77 -7.70 7.25
N ALA A 146 -1.79 -6.93 6.86
CA ALA A 146 -1.94 -5.55 7.32
C ALA A 146 -2.39 -5.49 8.79
N ALA A 147 -3.28 -6.39 9.22
CA ALA A 147 -3.78 -6.44 10.59
C ALA A 147 -2.73 -6.96 11.58
N SER A 148 -1.81 -7.81 11.13
CA SER A 148 -0.73 -8.38 11.96
C SER A 148 0.56 -7.55 11.93
N ALA A 149 0.63 -6.49 11.11
CA ALA A 149 1.77 -5.59 11.09
C ALA A 149 1.90 -4.88 12.46
N PRO A 150 3.13 -4.75 13.02
CA PRO A 150 3.33 -3.97 14.22
C PRO A 150 2.99 -2.49 13.95
N ASP A 151 2.41 -1.80 14.94
CA ASP A 151 1.97 -0.40 14.80
C ASP A 151 3.15 0.55 14.45
N ASN A 152 4.39 0.12 14.67
CA ASN A 152 5.65 0.81 14.33
C ASN A 152 6.26 0.38 12.98
N ALA A 153 5.57 -0.43 12.17
CA ALA A 153 6.10 -0.86 10.87
C ALA A 153 6.21 0.29 9.84
N GLU A 154 5.49 1.38 10.07
CA GLU A 154 5.55 2.58 9.25
C GLU A 154 6.42 3.63 9.93
N ARG A 155 7.56 3.89 9.29
CA ARG A 155 8.52 4.91 9.70
C ARG A 155 7.83 6.28 9.72
N SER A 156 7.95 6.99 10.84
CA SER A 156 7.28 8.30 11.00
C SER A 156 7.93 9.35 10.11
N ALA A 157 7.20 9.82 9.10
CA ALA A 157 7.65 10.90 8.21
C ALA A 157 7.98 12.21 8.97
N VAL A 158 7.36 12.42 10.14
CA VAL A 158 7.68 13.55 11.01
C VAL A 158 9.05 13.36 11.66
N LEU A 159 9.35 12.15 12.15
CA LEU A 159 10.67 11.84 12.72
C LEU A 159 11.76 11.88 11.64
N ASP A 160 11.46 11.42 10.42
CA ASP A 160 12.41 11.50 9.31
C ASP A 160 12.71 12.94 8.90
N ARG A 161 11.69 13.80 8.83
CA ARG A 161 11.92 15.23 8.55
C ARG A 161 12.74 15.89 9.66
N LEU A 162 12.41 15.66 10.92
CA LEU A 162 13.18 16.21 12.06
C LEU A 162 14.64 15.73 12.03
N PHE A 163 14.86 14.45 11.75
CA PHE A 163 16.19 13.91 11.58
C PHE A 163 16.94 14.55 10.41
N VAL A 164 16.31 14.69 9.24
CA VAL A 164 16.94 15.29 8.05
C VAL A 164 17.33 16.74 8.31
N ASP A 165 16.44 17.54 8.92
CA ASP A 165 16.71 18.94 9.22
C ASP A 165 17.93 19.08 10.15
N GLU A 166 17.97 18.31 11.25
CA GLU A 166 19.09 18.34 12.20
C GLU A 166 20.38 17.75 11.61
N ALA A 167 20.29 16.70 10.79
CA ALA A 167 21.43 16.12 10.11
C ALA A 167 22.04 17.08 9.07
N CYS A 168 21.21 17.91 8.41
CA CYS A 168 21.70 18.94 7.50
C CYS A 168 22.49 20.01 8.26
N GLU A 169 22.00 20.46 9.42
CA GLU A 169 22.74 21.40 10.28
C GLU A 169 24.09 20.82 10.71
N GLN A 170 24.14 19.55 11.13
CA GLN A 170 25.38 18.87 11.50
C GLN A 170 26.36 18.74 10.32
N ILE A 171 25.86 18.52 9.10
CA ILE A 171 26.68 18.49 7.88
C ILE A 171 27.31 19.86 7.60
N GLU A 172 26.56 20.95 7.74
CA GLU A 172 27.14 22.29 7.57
C GLU A 172 28.19 22.59 8.66
N LEU A 173 27.94 22.22 9.92
CA LEU A 173 28.94 22.35 10.99
C LEU A 173 30.21 21.55 10.70
N MET A 174 30.09 20.33 10.14
CA MET A 174 31.25 19.55 9.71
C MET A 174 32.02 20.22 8.57
N ARG A 175 31.33 20.83 7.61
CA ARG A 175 31.99 21.59 6.53
C ARG A 175 32.72 22.83 7.06
N ASP A 176 32.11 23.56 7.99
CA ASP A 176 32.75 24.71 8.63
C ASP A 176 34.00 24.28 9.42
N ALA A 177 33.92 23.18 10.16
CA ALA A 177 35.05 22.61 10.89
C ALA A 177 36.18 22.14 9.95
N LEU A 178 35.85 21.59 8.78
CA LEU A 178 36.83 21.23 7.75
C LEU A 178 37.47 22.47 7.11
N ALA A 179 36.71 23.55 6.91
CA ALA A 179 37.18 24.80 6.32
C ALA A 179 38.14 25.59 7.24
N ALA A 180 38.18 25.27 8.55
CA ALA A 180 39.15 25.85 9.47
C ALA A 180 40.61 25.54 9.09
N LEU A 181 41.52 26.41 9.54
CA LEU A 181 42.96 26.30 9.31
C LEU A 181 43.73 26.32 10.65
N PRO A 182 44.21 25.15 11.14
CA PRO A 182 43.98 23.79 10.62
C PRO A 182 42.53 23.30 10.84
N PRO A 183 42.09 22.21 10.18
CA PRO A 183 40.76 21.65 10.38
C PRO A 183 40.52 21.29 11.85
N ASP A 184 39.31 21.55 12.34
CA ASP A 184 38.95 21.21 13.71
C ASP A 184 38.53 19.73 13.79
N ALA A 185 39.52 18.87 14.05
CA ALA A 185 39.34 17.43 14.22
C ALA A 185 38.33 17.08 15.31
N TYR A 186 38.28 17.88 16.38
CA TYR A 186 37.39 17.62 17.52
C TYR A 186 35.94 17.95 17.15
N ALA A 187 35.70 19.09 16.51
CA ALA A 187 34.37 19.46 16.03
C ALA A 187 33.86 18.47 14.97
N LEU A 188 34.69 18.12 13.98
CA LEU A 188 34.36 17.12 12.96
C LEU A 188 33.95 15.77 13.57
N THR A 189 34.75 15.27 14.52
CA THR A 189 34.47 14.00 15.21
C THR A 189 33.18 14.08 16.03
N THR A 190 32.98 15.19 16.74
CA THR A 190 31.81 15.38 17.61
C THR A 190 30.51 15.37 16.81
N GLU A 191 30.45 16.13 15.73
CA GLU A 191 29.25 16.20 14.89
C GLU A 191 29.00 14.87 14.16
N ALA A 192 30.03 14.21 13.64
CA ALA A 192 29.90 12.88 13.03
C ALA A 192 29.39 11.81 14.03
N MET A 193 29.84 11.86 15.29
CA MET A 193 29.37 10.95 16.34
C MET A 193 27.92 11.20 16.74
N LYS A 194 27.50 12.46 16.86
CA LYS A 194 26.09 12.82 17.14
C LYS A 194 25.18 12.28 16.02
N LEU A 195 25.56 12.52 14.77
CA LEU A 195 24.84 12.02 13.60
C LEU A 195 24.72 10.49 13.63
N ALA A 196 25.81 9.79 13.97
CA ALA A 196 25.80 8.33 14.09
C ALA A 196 24.83 7.84 15.17
N GLN A 197 24.80 8.49 16.34
CA GLN A 197 23.90 8.13 17.45
C GLN A 197 22.43 8.36 17.08
N GLN A 198 22.12 9.50 16.46
CA GLN A 198 20.76 9.80 16.00
C GLN A 198 20.30 8.84 14.92
N ALA A 199 21.18 8.50 13.96
CA ALA A 199 20.90 7.51 12.93
C ALA A 199 20.66 6.11 13.54
N GLU A 200 21.42 5.72 14.57
CA GLU A 200 21.23 4.45 15.28
C GLU A 200 19.87 4.36 15.98
N LEU A 201 19.41 5.43 16.63
CA LEU A 201 18.09 5.47 17.28
C LEU A 201 16.93 5.32 16.29
N LEU A 202 17.15 5.71 15.03
CA LEU A 202 16.17 5.61 13.94
C LEU A 202 16.42 4.42 13.01
N GLU A 203 17.33 3.51 13.40
CA GLU A 203 17.71 2.32 12.62
C GLU A 203 18.18 2.64 11.18
N LEU A 204 18.76 3.83 10.99
CA LEU A 204 19.39 4.29 9.76
C LEU A 204 20.81 3.75 9.64
N TRP A 205 20.94 2.43 9.57
CA TRP A 205 22.22 1.73 9.64
C TRP A 205 23.24 2.21 8.58
N GLY A 206 22.79 2.51 7.36
CA GLY A 206 23.66 3.04 6.31
C GLY A 206 24.31 4.38 6.67
N ILE A 207 23.53 5.33 7.18
CA ILE A 207 24.03 6.66 7.61
C ILE A 207 24.88 6.50 8.86
N MET A 208 24.46 5.67 9.82
CA MET A 208 25.24 5.37 11.03
C MET A 208 26.63 4.81 10.68
N HIS A 209 26.72 3.85 9.75
CA HIS A 209 27.99 3.27 9.34
C HIS A 209 28.89 4.28 8.63
N LEU A 210 28.33 5.12 7.75
CA LEU A 210 29.09 6.18 7.08
C LEU A 210 29.64 7.21 8.08
N ALA A 211 28.84 7.61 9.07
CA ALA A 211 29.24 8.58 10.08
C ALA A 211 30.32 8.03 11.03
N ARG A 212 30.22 6.75 11.40
CA ARG A 212 31.28 6.04 12.15
C ARG A 212 32.55 5.89 11.31
N HIS A 213 32.43 5.58 10.02
CA HIS A 213 33.59 5.50 9.12
C HIS A 213 34.32 6.85 8.99
N LEU A 214 33.58 7.95 8.87
CA LEU A 214 34.14 9.30 8.90
C LEU A 214 34.87 9.57 10.22
N THR A 215 34.23 9.25 11.35
CA THR A 215 34.84 9.41 12.69
C THR A 215 36.16 8.64 12.82
N ASP A 216 36.17 7.36 12.40
CA ASP A 216 37.37 6.53 12.43
C ASP A 216 38.48 7.08 11.54
N TYR A 217 38.14 7.61 10.36
CA TYR A 217 39.10 8.21 9.45
C TYR A 217 39.73 9.47 10.05
N ILE A 218 38.92 10.38 10.62
CA ILE A 218 39.41 11.59 11.30
C ILE A 218 40.31 11.22 12.47
N GLY A 219 39.89 10.26 13.30
CA GLY A 219 40.64 9.84 14.47
C GLY A 219 42.02 9.25 14.15
N ARG A 220 42.15 8.51 13.04
CA ARG A 220 43.44 7.94 12.60
C ARG A 220 44.40 8.98 12.04
N ASN A 221 43.87 10.04 11.43
CA ASN A 221 44.65 11.03 10.69
C ASN A 221 44.66 12.42 11.36
N ALA A 222 44.26 12.51 12.64
CA ALA A 222 44.00 13.78 13.34
C ALA A 222 45.18 14.77 13.33
N ALA A 223 46.42 14.28 13.26
CA ALA A 223 47.63 15.10 13.25
C ALA A 223 47.98 15.68 11.87
N GLU A 224 47.40 15.17 10.78
CA GLU A 224 47.78 15.47 9.40
C GLU A 224 46.57 15.90 8.54
N LEU A 225 45.45 16.28 9.20
CA LEU A 225 44.22 16.67 8.52
C LEU A 225 44.35 17.92 7.64
N ASP A 226 45.39 18.71 7.83
CA ASP A 226 45.68 19.88 7.02
C ASP A 226 46.27 19.54 5.65
N SER A 227 46.70 18.30 5.44
CA SER A 227 47.14 17.80 4.13
C SER A 227 45.98 17.73 3.12
N ASP A 228 46.29 18.05 1.86
CA ASP A 228 45.29 18.07 0.78
C ASP A 228 44.62 16.69 0.59
N GLU A 229 45.39 15.60 0.72
CA GLU A 229 44.87 14.22 0.62
C GLU A 229 43.81 13.91 1.69
N HIS A 230 44.07 14.26 2.95
CA HIS A 230 43.11 14.00 4.03
C HIS A 230 41.91 14.94 3.98
N ARG A 231 42.09 16.19 3.54
CA ARG A 231 41.00 17.14 3.31
C ARG A 231 40.03 16.65 2.23
N GLU A 232 40.55 16.25 1.07
CA GLU A 232 39.74 15.74 -0.05
C GLU A 232 38.95 14.49 0.33
N GLU A 233 39.57 13.56 1.07
CA GLU A 233 38.91 12.34 1.50
C GLU A 233 37.80 12.61 2.53
N ILE A 234 38.02 13.53 3.48
CA ILE A 234 36.98 13.93 4.43
C ILE A 234 35.82 14.62 3.71
N GLU A 235 36.11 15.50 2.74
CA GLU A 235 35.08 16.16 1.94
C GLU A 235 34.23 15.13 1.18
N ARG A 236 34.86 14.11 0.59
CA ARG A 236 34.18 13.00 -0.09
C ARG A 236 33.25 12.23 0.85
N LEU A 237 33.70 11.94 2.08
CA LEU A 237 32.90 11.23 3.09
C LEU A 237 31.73 12.07 3.60
N VAL A 238 31.93 13.36 3.85
CA VAL A 238 30.87 14.31 4.22
C VAL A 238 29.85 14.44 3.09
N HIS A 239 30.29 14.47 1.82
CA HIS A 239 29.40 14.48 0.67
C HIS A 239 28.56 13.20 0.53
N ALA A 240 29.18 12.03 0.77
CA ALA A 240 28.48 10.75 0.77
C ALA A 240 27.40 10.70 1.86
N LEU A 241 27.70 11.23 3.05
CA LEU A 241 26.73 11.39 4.14
C LEU A 241 25.57 12.30 3.73
N ALA A 242 25.86 13.49 3.19
CA ALA A 242 24.84 14.43 2.75
C ALA A 242 23.91 13.81 1.70
N THR A 243 24.45 13.04 0.77
CA THR A 243 23.68 12.32 -0.26
C THR A 243 22.79 11.25 0.37
N ALA A 244 23.30 10.47 1.32
CA ALA A 244 22.52 9.45 2.01
C ALA A 244 21.39 10.07 2.86
N ILE A 245 21.64 11.20 3.52
CA ILE A 245 20.62 11.95 4.27
C ILE A 245 19.53 12.48 3.33
N ALA A 246 19.90 13.05 2.18
CA ALA A 246 18.92 13.54 1.20
C ALA A 246 18.00 12.44 0.67
N ALA A 247 18.48 11.19 0.59
CA ALA A 247 17.67 10.04 0.18
C ALA A 247 16.62 9.63 1.24
N VAL A 248 16.77 10.03 2.50
CA VAL A 248 15.76 9.81 3.55
C VAL A 248 14.60 10.79 3.42
N ALA A 249 14.82 11.94 2.78
CA ALA A 249 13.79 12.97 2.55
C ALA A 249 12.94 12.75 1.29
N ALA A 250 13.33 11.80 0.42
CA ALA A 250 12.71 11.49 -0.87
C ALA A 250 11.63 10.41 -0.76
#